data_AF-A0A820LY55-F1
#
_entry.id   AF-A0A820LY55-F1
#
_cell.length_a   1.000
_cell.length_b   1.000
_cell.length_c   1.000
_cell.angle_alpha   90.00
_cell.angle_beta   90.00
_cell.angle_gamma   90.00
#
_symmetry.space_group_name_H-M   'P 1'
#
loop_
_entity.id
_entity.type
_entity.pdbx_description
1 polymer ?
#
loop_
_entity_poly.entity_id
_entity_poly.type
_entity_poly.pdbx_seq_one_letter_code
_entity_poly.pdbx_strand_id
1 'polypeptide(L)'
;MYKTGQFDTVYHEHISFFTAHSFKKIAETVGLRIVNFEITPIHGRSCLVTFQRVRMSGTFFDTVFQTQHVPSLSLAIQKECDLGVKETWFYVKYQAQALALRRWIVHQLATLHNQDHTIVAYGAAAKGMVLLHFLLESSDGLW
;
A
#
# COMPACT_ATOMS: atom_id res chain seq x y z
N MET A 1 4.70 -0.10 -0.66
CA MET A 1 4.18 -0.62 0.62
C MET A 1 4.68 -2.03 0.94
N TYR A 2 4.10 -3.08 0.34
CA TYR A 2 4.38 -4.46 0.77
C TYR A 2 5.83 -4.93 0.53
N LYS A 3 6.44 -4.61 -0.62
CA LYS A 3 7.82 -5.07 -0.93
C LYS A 3 8.86 -4.64 0.10
N THR A 4 8.69 -3.44 0.64
CA THR A 4 9.65 -2.79 1.55
C THR A 4 9.18 -2.82 3.00
N GLY A 5 8.08 -3.52 3.31
CA GLY A 5 7.57 -3.60 4.69
C GLY A 5 7.15 -2.25 5.27
N GLN A 6 6.62 -1.32 4.46
CA GLN A 6 6.14 0.00 4.91
C GLN A 6 4.84 -0.16 5.71
N PHE A 7 4.91 -0.71 6.92
CA PHE A 7 3.78 -0.81 7.85
C PHE A 7 3.47 0.53 8.53
N ASP A 8 4.46 1.43 8.55
CA ASP A 8 4.37 2.78 9.11
C ASP A 8 3.34 3.66 8.38
N THR A 9 2.89 3.26 7.18
CA THR A 9 1.81 3.93 6.46
C THR A 9 0.41 3.50 6.91
N VAL A 10 0.28 2.60 7.90
CA VAL A 10 -1.00 2.10 8.39
C VAL A 10 -1.41 2.84 9.67
N TYR A 11 -2.24 3.88 9.50
CA TYR A 11 -2.81 4.68 10.58
C TYR A 11 -4.20 5.18 10.24
N HIS A 12 -4.87 5.78 11.22
CA HIS A 12 -6.30 6.13 11.18
C HIS A 12 -6.71 7.04 10.01
N GLU A 13 -5.83 7.88 9.47
CA GLU A 13 -6.14 8.69 8.28
C GLU A 13 -6.14 7.86 6.99
N HIS A 14 -5.40 6.75 6.95
CA HIS A 14 -5.30 5.84 5.81
C HIS A 14 -6.27 4.67 5.94
N ILE A 15 -7.56 4.96 5.77
CA ILE A 15 -8.64 3.96 5.86
C ILE A 15 -8.54 2.90 4.74
N SER A 16 -7.98 3.27 3.58
CA SER A 16 -7.92 2.42 2.38
C SER A 16 -6.52 2.34 1.80
N PHE A 17 -6.11 1.13 1.41
CA PHE A 17 -4.87 0.86 0.69
C PHE A 17 -5.22 0.37 -0.73
N PHE A 18 -5.18 1.29 -1.68
CA PHE A 18 -5.67 1.02 -3.03
C PHE A 18 -4.69 0.18 -3.87
N THR A 19 -5.27 -0.68 -4.69
CA THR A 19 -4.62 -1.55 -5.67
C THR A 19 -5.18 -1.26 -7.07
N ALA A 20 -4.48 -1.70 -8.11
CA ALA A 20 -4.98 -1.64 -9.48
C ALA A 20 -6.32 -2.39 -9.59
N HIS A 21 -6.44 -3.56 -8.94
CA HIS A 21 -7.68 -4.30 -8.85
C HIS A 21 -8.80 -3.50 -8.14
N SER A 22 -8.52 -2.83 -7.01
CA SER A 22 -9.55 -2.04 -6.32
C SER A 22 -10.04 -0.86 -7.16
N PHE A 23 -9.13 -0.18 -7.88
CA PHE A 23 -9.49 0.91 -8.78
C PHE A 23 -10.33 0.43 -9.96
N LYS A 24 -9.97 -0.70 -10.58
CA LYS A 24 -10.78 -1.32 -11.63
C LYS A 24 -12.18 -1.64 -11.11
N LYS A 25 -12.26 -2.28 -9.94
CA LYS A 25 -13.54 -2.70 -9.35
C LYS A 25 -14.45 -1.52 -9.04
N ILE A 26 -13.94 -0.44 -8.44
CA ILE A 26 -14.77 0.73 -8.12
C ILE A 26 -15.21 1.46 -9.39
N ALA A 27 -14.35 1.56 -10.41
CA ALA A 27 -14.72 2.18 -11.69
C ALA A 27 -15.92 1.47 -12.32
N GLU A 28 -15.84 0.14 -12.43
CA GLU A 28 -16.92 -0.72 -12.96
C GLU A 28 -18.22 -0.58 -12.15
N THR A 29 -18.10 -0.45 -10.82
CA THR A 29 -19.26 -0.38 -9.93
C THR A 29 -20.01 0.96 -10.04
N VAL A 30 -19.30 2.06 -10.32
CA VAL A 30 -19.88 3.42 -10.31
C VAL A 30 -20.05 4.04 -11.71
N GLY A 31 -19.95 3.23 -12.77
CA GLY A 31 -20.15 3.68 -14.15
C GLY A 31 -19.03 4.60 -14.67
N LEU A 32 -17.81 4.41 -14.19
CA LEU A 32 -16.60 5.08 -14.67
C LEU A 32 -15.73 4.10 -15.45
N ARG A 33 -14.89 4.63 -16.34
CA ARG A 33 -13.81 3.88 -16.99
C ARG A 33 -12.46 4.46 -16.63
N ILE A 34 -11.45 3.61 -16.48
CA ILE A 34 -10.06 4.04 -16.35
C ILE A 34 -9.49 4.25 -17.75
N VAL A 35 -8.96 5.44 -18.03
CA VAL A 35 -8.35 5.78 -19.33
C VAL A 35 -6.84 5.93 -19.27
N ASN A 36 -6.30 6.12 -18.07
CA ASN A 36 -4.87 6.11 -17.81
C ASN A 36 -4.60 5.54 -16.42
N PHE A 37 -3.51 4.79 -16.29
CA PHE A 37 -3.06 4.21 -15.03
C PHE A 37 -1.54 4.23 -14.98
N GLU A 38 -0.99 4.90 -13.98
CA GLU A 38 0.44 5.04 -13.79
C GLU A 38 0.82 4.67 -12.37
N ILE A 39 2.01 4.07 -12.23
CA ILE A 39 2.62 3.87 -10.92
C ILE A 39 3.78 4.85 -10.78
N THR A 40 3.72 5.72 -9.77
CA THR A 40 4.72 6.75 -9.52
C THR A 40 5.55 6.44 -8.27
N PRO A 41 6.79 6.97 -8.16
CA PRO A 41 7.64 6.75 -6.98
C PRO A 41 7.27 7.64 -5.78
N ILE A 42 6.30 8.55 -5.94
CA ILE A 42 5.91 9.52 -4.91
C ILE A 42 5.31 8.77 -3.71
N HIS A 43 5.68 9.20 -2.49
CA HIS A 43 5.31 8.55 -1.22
C HIS A 43 5.60 7.04 -1.18
N GLY A 44 6.72 6.62 -1.79
CA GLY A 44 7.20 5.24 -1.75
C GLY A 44 6.68 4.36 -2.88
N ARG A 45 5.41 4.51 -3.28
CA ARG A 45 4.81 4.00 -4.53
C ARG A 45 3.34 4.39 -4.56
N SER A 46 2.89 5.16 -5.55
CA SER A 46 1.50 5.62 -5.65
C SER A 46 0.87 5.22 -6.99
N CYS A 47 -0.46 5.05 -7.01
CA CYS A 47 -1.21 4.89 -8.26
C CYS A 47 -1.77 6.25 -8.67
N LEU A 48 -1.42 6.73 -9.86
CA LEU A 48 -2.07 7.87 -10.49
C LEU A 48 -3.08 7.32 -11.52
N VAL A 49 -4.36 7.63 -11.33
CA VAL A 49 -5.45 7.02 -12.10
C VAL A 49 -6.34 8.11 -12.69
N THR A 50 -6.55 8.05 -14.01
CA THR A 50 -7.47 8.96 -14.70
C THR A 50 -8.77 8.23 -15.01
N PHE A 51 -9.87 8.76 -14.49
CA PHE A 51 -11.22 8.26 -14.75
C PHE A 51 -11.93 9.09 -15.81
N GLN A 52 -12.78 8.45 -16.59
CA GLN A 52 -13.71 9.11 -17.50
C GLN A 52 -15.13 8.57 -17.26
N ARG A 53 -16.12 9.47 -17.26
CA ARG A 53 -17.53 9.07 -17.18
C ARG A 53 -17.93 8.33 -18.44
N VAL A 54 -18.59 7.19 -18.26
CA VAL A 54 -19.20 6.46 -19.38
C VAL A 54 -20.53 7.15 -19.71
N ARG A 55 -20.71 7.60 -20.97
CA ARG A 55 -22.00 8.17 -21.42
C ARG A 55 -23.02 7.03 -21.53
N MET A 56 -24.09 7.11 -20.77
CA MET A 56 -25.25 6.24 -20.94
C MET A 56 -26.03 6.72 -22.17
N SER A 57 -25.82 6.08 -23.32
CA SER A 57 -26.77 6.17 -24.44
C SER A 57 -27.88 5.16 -24.19
N GLY A 58 -29.14 5.56 -24.37
CA GLY A 58 -30.32 4.76 -24.06
C GLY A 58 -30.27 3.35 -24.66
N THR A 59 -30.80 2.40 -23.88
CA THR A 59 -30.90 0.95 -24.10
C THR A 59 -29.56 0.21 -24.20
N PHE A 60 -29.34 -0.68 -23.22
CA PHE A 60 -28.23 -1.62 -23.02
C PHE A 60 -27.00 -1.12 -22.23
N PHE A 61 -26.85 -1.69 -21.03
CA PHE A 61 -25.62 -1.74 -20.26
C PHE A 61 -24.53 -2.59 -20.95
N ASP A 62 -24.88 -3.40 -21.95
CA ASP A 62 -24.00 -4.41 -22.53
C ASP A 62 -23.03 -3.90 -23.61
N THR A 63 -23.27 -2.74 -24.23
CA THR A 63 -22.53 -2.34 -25.44
C THR A 63 -21.48 -1.24 -25.23
N VAL A 64 -21.50 -0.52 -24.09
CA VAL A 64 -20.60 0.63 -23.85
C VAL A 64 -19.30 0.24 -23.12
N PHE A 65 -19.18 -1.00 -22.68
CA PHE A 65 -17.92 -1.56 -22.17
C PHE A 65 -17.03 -2.12 -23.29
N GLN A 66 -16.89 -1.41 -24.41
CA GLN A 66 -15.64 -1.51 -25.16
C GLN A 66 -14.55 -0.92 -24.27
N THR A 67 -13.99 -1.78 -23.42
CA THR A 67 -12.87 -1.46 -22.54
C THR A 67 -11.75 -0.94 -23.42
N GLN A 68 -11.49 0.36 -23.36
CA GLN A 68 -10.20 0.87 -23.82
C GLN A 68 -9.15 0.07 -23.05
N HIS A 69 -8.39 -0.74 -23.76
CA HIS A 69 -7.32 -1.50 -23.17
C HIS A 69 -6.27 -0.50 -22.68
N VAL A 70 -6.08 -0.44 -21.36
CA VAL A 70 -5.02 0.35 -20.71
C VAL A 70 -3.91 -0.62 -20.34
N PRO A 71 -2.85 -0.79 -21.16
CA PRO A 71 -1.86 -1.86 -20.96
C PRO A 71 -1.17 -1.79 -19.60
N SER A 72 -0.94 -0.57 -19.09
CA SER A 72 -0.32 -0.33 -17.78
C SER A 72 -1.20 -0.83 -16.63
N LEU A 73 -2.52 -0.67 -16.74
CA LEU A 73 -3.49 -1.21 -15.77
C LEU A 73 -3.48 -2.74 -15.82
N SER A 74 -3.57 -3.33 -17.02
CA SER A 74 -3.53 -4.79 -17.21
C SER A 74 -2.24 -5.39 -16.62
N LEU A 75 -1.09 -4.77 -16.88
CA LEU A 75 0.19 -5.19 -16.33
C LEU A 75 0.25 -5.05 -14.80
N ALA A 76 -0.32 -3.99 -14.24
CA ALA A 76 -0.38 -3.82 -12.79
C ALA A 76 -1.26 -4.87 -12.12
N ILE A 77 -2.42 -5.18 -12.71
CA ILE A 77 -3.32 -6.24 -12.23
C ILE A 77 -2.64 -7.60 -12.32
N GLN A 78 -1.96 -7.92 -13.42
CA GLN A 78 -1.24 -9.19 -13.54
C GLN A 78 -0.18 -9.34 -12.43
N LYS A 79 0.59 -8.27 -12.18
CA LYS A 79 1.56 -8.27 -11.07
C LYS A 79 0.90 -8.50 -9.71
N GLU A 80 -0.27 -7.92 -9.48
CA GLU A 80 -1.04 -8.14 -8.24
C GLU A 80 -1.53 -9.59 -8.11
N CYS A 81 -1.95 -10.20 -9.22
CA CYS A 81 -2.31 -11.62 -9.28
C CYS A 81 -1.10 -12.52 -8.97
N ASP A 82 0.05 -12.27 -9.60
CA ASP A 82 1.29 -13.04 -9.39
C ASP A 82 1.77 -12.97 -7.94
N LEU A 83 1.51 -11.85 -7.27
CA LEU A 83 1.82 -11.65 -5.86
C LEU A 83 0.79 -12.29 -4.91
N GLY A 84 -0.38 -12.66 -5.43
CA GLY A 84 -1.49 -13.17 -4.63
C GLY A 84 -2.11 -12.10 -3.73
N VAL A 85 -2.17 -10.83 -4.16
CA VAL A 85 -2.71 -9.71 -3.34
C VAL A 85 -4.15 -9.97 -2.85
N LYS A 86 -4.91 -10.81 -3.57
CA LYS A 86 -6.28 -11.19 -3.20
C LYS A 86 -6.34 -12.39 -2.25
N GLU A 87 -5.21 -13.02 -1.97
CA GLU A 87 -5.11 -14.23 -1.16
C GLU A 87 -4.69 -13.90 0.27
N THR A 88 -5.25 -14.60 1.26
CA THR A 88 -4.88 -14.43 2.67
C THR A 88 -3.37 -14.57 2.91
N TRP A 89 -2.72 -15.47 2.18
CA TRP A 89 -1.29 -15.75 2.32
C TRP A 89 -0.40 -14.53 2.04
N PHE A 90 -0.81 -13.63 1.15
CA PHE A 90 -0.08 -12.39 0.89
C PHE A 90 0.02 -11.52 2.15
N TYR A 91 -1.09 -11.39 2.88
CA TYR A 91 -1.16 -10.59 4.09
C TYR A 91 -0.41 -11.25 5.26
N VAL A 92 -0.43 -12.58 5.35
CA VAL A 92 0.39 -13.33 6.33
C VAL A 92 1.88 -13.06 6.09
N LYS A 93 2.35 -13.11 4.84
CA LYS A 93 3.75 -12.77 4.50
C LYS A 93 4.09 -11.33 4.86
N TYR A 94 3.20 -10.39 4.54
CA TYR A 94 3.42 -8.98 4.84
C TYR A 94 3.52 -8.74 6.35
N GLN A 95 2.66 -9.36 7.16
CA GLN A 95 2.75 -9.31 8.62
C GLN A 95 4.09 -9.88 9.12
N ALA A 96 4.49 -11.06 8.63
CA ALA A 96 5.76 -11.67 9.00
C ALA A 96 6.96 -10.75 8.67
N GLN A 97 6.92 -10.10 7.51
CA GLN A 97 7.93 -9.13 7.09
C GLN A 97 7.95 -7.88 8.00
N ALA A 98 6.79 -7.34 8.37
CA ALA A 98 6.69 -6.20 9.28
C ALA A 98 7.25 -6.53 10.67
N LEU A 99 6.92 -7.72 11.21
CA LEU A 99 7.44 -8.19 12.49
C LEU A 99 8.95 -8.45 12.45
N ALA A 100 9.47 -9.00 11.35
CA ALA A 100 10.90 -9.20 11.16
C ALA A 100 11.65 -7.85 11.11
N LEU A 101 11.10 -6.87 10.38
CA LEU A 101 11.67 -5.52 10.32
C LEU A 101 11.64 -4.84 11.70
N ARG A 102 10.54 -4.96 12.45
CA ARG A 102 10.45 -4.48 13.85
C ARG A 102 11.58 -5.03 14.72
N ARG A 103 11.71 -6.37 14.76
CA ARG A 103 12.76 -7.04 15.56
C ARG A 103 14.16 -6.57 15.15
N TRP A 104 14.40 -6.44 13.85
CA TRP A 104 15.67 -5.94 13.34
C TRP A 104 15.94 -4.51 13.82
N ILE A 105 14.98 -3.57 13.67
CA ILE A 105 15.14 -2.19 14.12
C ILE A 105 15.42 -2.12 15.62
N VAL A 106 14.62 -2.80 16.46
CA VAL A 106 14.81 -2.82 17.92
C VAL A 106 16.21 -3.33 18.28
N HIS A 107 16.66 -4.42 17.64
CA HIS A 107 17.99 -4.96 17.87
C HIS A 107 19.11 -3.97 17.48
N GLN A 108 18.95 -3.26 16.36
CA GLN A 108 19.92 -2.25 15.93
C GLN A 108 19.97 -1.05 16.89
N LEU A 109 18.81 -0.56 17.35
CA LEU A 109 18.74 0.54 18.31
C LEU A 109 19.40 0.16 19.65
N ALA A 110 19.12 -1.04 20.17
CA ALA A 110 19.75 -1.54 21.39
C ALA A 110 21.27 -1.70 21.23
N THR A 111 21.73 -2.21 20.08
CA THR A 111 23.16 -2.35 19.78
C THR A 111 23.86 -1.00 19.75
N LEU A 112 23.30 -0.02 19.05
CA LEU A 112 23.87 1.34 18.97
C LEU A 112 23.89 2.02 20.35
N HIS A 113 22.82 1.85 21.13
CA HIS A 113 22.76 2.37 22.49
C HIS A 113 23.86 1.78 23.39
N ASN A 114 24.06 0.45 23.34
CA ASN A 114 25.11 -0.24 24.09
C ASN A 114 26.54 0.11 23.63
N GLN A 115 26.68 0.76 22.48
CA GLN A 115 27.94 1.29 21.94
C GLN A 115 28.13 2.79 22.28
N ASP A 116 27.34 3.32 23.22
CA ASP A 116 27.34 4.73 23.65
C ASP A 116 27.06 5.74 22.52
N HIS A 117 26.39 5.30 21.45
CA HIS A 117 25.96 6.21 20.38
C HIS A 117 24.71 7.02 20.80
N THR A 118 24.72 8.31 20.48
CA THR A 118 23.52 9.14 20.57
C THR A 118 22.58 8.85 19.39
N ILE A 119 21.36 8.40 19.69
CA ILE A 119 20.34 8.10 18.69
C ILE A 119 19.37 9.28 18.63
N VAL A 120 19.16 9.83 17.42
CA VAL A 120 18.21 10.92 17.18
C VAL A 120 17.19 10.53 16.12
N ALA A 121 15.94 10.97 16.29
CA ALA A 121 14.91 10.86 15.27
C ALA A 121 14.89 12.13 14.41
N TYR A 122 14.81 11.97 13.09
CA TYR A 122 14.74 13.10 12.16
C TYR A 122 13.36 13.16 11.48
N GLY A 123 12.63 14.24 11.74
CA GLY A 123 11.28 14.46 11.24
C GLY A 123 10.19 13.91 12.17
N ALA A 124 9.03 14.56 12.16
CA ALA A 124 7.87 14.24 13.01
C ALA A 124 6.62 13.95 12.16
N ALA A 125 6.77 13.07 11.16
CA ALA A 125 5.67 12.68 10.28
C ALA A 125 4.71 11.69 10.97
N ALA A 126 3.44 11.67 10.56
CA ALA A 126 2.42 10.73 11.08
C ALA A 126 2.91 9.27 11.06
N LYS A 127 3.51 8.83 9.95
CA LYS A 127 4.13 7.50 9.82
C LYS A 127 5.24 7.22 10.84
N GLY A 128 5.97 8.25 11.26
CA GLY A 128 7.00 8.14 12.30
C GLY A 128 6.40 7.76 13.66
N MET A 129 5.21 8.29 13.98
CA MET A 129 4.49 7.92 15.20
C MET A 129 4.01 6.47 15.16
N VAL A 130 3.53 6.00 14.01
CA VAL A 130 3.16 4.59 13.81
C VAL A 130 4.36 3.68 14.05
N LEU A 131 5.51 4.02 13.45
CA LEU A 131 6.75 3.27 13.64
C LEU A 131 7.14 3.23 15.12
N LEU A 132 7.22 4.39 15.79
CA LEU A 132 7.61 4.47 17.18
C LEU A 132 6.69 3.68 18.09
N HIS A 133 5.38 3.85 17.95
CA HIS A 133 4.42 3.09 18.76
C HIS A 133 4.57 1.59 18.52
N PHE A 134 4.68 1.16 17.26
CA PHE A 134 4.86 -0.26 16.94
C PHE A 134 6.16 -0.84 17.48
N LEU A 135 7.25 -0.06 17.50
CA LEU A 135 8.51 -0.50 18.13
C LEU A 135 8.35 -0.64 19.65
N LEU A 136 7.71 0.34 20.29
CA LEU A 136 7.54 0.43 21.75
C LEU A 136 6.48 -0.51 22.32
N GLU A 137 5.59 -1.08 21.49
CA GLU A 137 4.50 -1.97 21.90
C GLU A 137 4.95 -3.37 22.40
N SER A 138 6.13 -3.49 23.02
CA SER A 138 6.57 -4.72 23.69
C SER A 138 6.28 -4.68 25.19
N SER A 139 5.69 -5.77 25.67
CA SER A 139 5.40 -6.11 27.07
C SER A 139 6.63 -6.31 27.97
N ASP A 140 7.85 -6.25 27.43
CA ASP A 140 9.07 -6.68 28.12
C ASP A 140 9.94 -5.52 28.64
N GLY A 141 9.35 -4.33 28.85
CA GLY A 141 9.96 -3.28 29.67
C GLY A 141 11.38 -2.88 29.28
N LEU A 142 11.69 -2.87 27.98
CA LEU A 142 12.99 -2.45 27.46
C LEU A 142 13.01 -0.95 27.14
N TRP A 143 12.38 -0.12 27.99
CA TRP A 143 12.59 1.33 28.16
C TRP A 143 12.05 1.73 29.54
#